data_AF-A0A973YVP5-F1
#
_entry.id   AF-A0A973YVP5-F1
#
_cell.length_a   1.000
_cell.length_b   1.000
_cell.length_c   1.000
_cell.angle_alpha   90.00
_cell.angle_beta   90.00
_cell.angle_gamma   90.00
#
_symmetry.space_group_name_H-M   'P 1'
#
loop_
_entity.id
_entity.type
_entity.pdbx_description
1 polymer ?
#
loop_
_entity_poly.entity_id
_entity_poly.type
_entity_poly.pdbx_seq_one_letter_code
_entity_poly.pdbx_strand_id
1 'polypeptide(L)'
;QIALGGWTSANYAALACANDFPKCVGQWWPPTDFREAFVLWRGIGVDYEGGVLDGQSRIAIQMAHRIMAVVAFSYLLWLAIRLMRIPGLQAWAVTLGLLLFAQVGLGIANVKLGLPLHVAVLHNAGAALLLFVLVSLIARVRAPEA
;
A
#
# COMPACT_ATOMS: atom_id res chain seq x y z
N GLN A 1 -1.97 5.67 0.80
CA GLN A 1 -1.57 4.28 0.50
C GLN A 1 -1.73 3.91 -0.97
N ILE A 2 -2.91 4.05 -1.58
CA ILE A 2 -3.11 3.74 -3.02
C ILE A 2 -2.12 4.50 -3.91
N ALA A 3 -1.99 5.82 -3.71
CA ALA A 3 -1.01 6.63 -4.45
C ALA A 3 0.44 6.13 -4.29
N LEU A 4 0.86 5.77 -3.08
CA LEU A 4 2.19 5.20 -2.84
C LEU A 4 2.34 3.83 -3.50
N GLY A 5 1.30 2.99 -3.54
CA GLY A 5 1.34 1.72 -4.29
C GLY A 5 1.48 1.95 -5.79
N GLY A 6 0.75 2.93 -6.33
CA GLY A 6 0.92 3.38 -7.71
C GLY A 6 2.34 3.89 -7.98
N TRP A 7 2.91 4.67 -7.05
CA TRP A 7 4.29 5.16 -7.14
C TRP A 7 5.31 4.02 -7.11
N THR A 8 5.12 3.02 -6.24
CA THR A 8 5.94 1.80 -6.22
C THR A 8 5.91 1.07 -7.55
N SER A 9 4.72 0.93 -8.16
CA SER A 9 4.56 0.26 -9.46
C SER A 9 5.22 1.05 -10.59
N ALA A 10 4.94 2.36 -10.68
CA ALA A 10 5.46 3.24 -11.72
C ALA A 10 6.99 3.35 -11.74
N ASN A 11 7.63 3.14 -10.58
CA ASN A 11 9.08 3.22 -10.42
C ASN A 11 9.77 1.85 -10.32
N TYR A 12 9.06 0.75 -10.60
CA TYR A 12 9.58 -0.62 -10.51
C TYR A 12 10.21 -0.94 -9.13
N ALA A 13 9.68 -0.35 -8.06
CA ALA A 13 10.23 -0.45 -6.72
C ALA A 13 9.64 -1.64 -5.91
N ALA A 14 8.66 -2.37 -6.46
CA ALA A 14 7.98 -3.45 -5.75
C ALA A 14 8.94 -4.54 -5.23
N LEU A 15 9.99 -4.85 -6.00
CA LEU A 15 11.03 -5.82 -5.67
C LEU A 15 12.36 -5.17 -5.27
N ALA A 16 12.37 -3.89 -4.89
CA ALA A 16 13.58 -3.21 -4.43
C ALA A 16 14.20 -3.86 -3.17
N CYS A 17 13.37 -4.56 -2.39
CA CYS A 17 13.78 -5.35 -1.24
C CYS A 17 14.03 -6.83 -1.58
N ALA A 18 14.17 -7.19 -2.86
CA ALA A 18 14.13 -8.57 -3.34
C ALA A 18 12.89 -9.31 -2.79
N ASN A 19 13.05 -10.56 -2.34
CA ASN A 19 11.99 -11.35 -1.69
C ASN A 19 12.03 -11.24 -0.16
N ASP A 20 12.72 -10.23 0.38
CA ASP A 20 12.88 -10.05 1.81
C ASP A 20 11.66 -9.36 2.42
N PHE A 21 11.14 -10.02 3.45
CA PHE A 21 10.16 -9.50 4.39
C PHE A 21 10.30 -10.30 5.70
N PRO A 22 10.31 -9.65 6.88
CA PRO A 22 10.07 -8.22 7.13
C PRO A 22 11.29 -7.31 6.88
N LYS A 23 12.49 -7.88 6.79
CA LYS A 23 13.70 -7.16 6.38
C LYS A 23 13.63 -6.71 4.92
N CYS A 24 14.59 -5.89 4.50
CA CYS A 24 14.81 -5.46 3.13
C CYS A 24 16.31 -5.58 2.86
N VAL A 25 16.71 -6.36 1.85
CA VAL A 25 18.11 -6.65 1.50
C VAL A 25 18.96 -7.06 2.72
N GLY A 26 18.43 -7.99 3.52
CA GLY A 26 19.08 -8.50 4.74
C GLY A 26 19.08 -7.56 5.96
N GLN A 27 18.59 -6.32 5.84
CA GLN A 27 18.60 -5.30 6.89
C GLN A 27 17.19 -4.88 7.31
N TRP A 28 17.01 -4.46 8.56
CA TRP A 28 15.73 -3.88 9.01
C TRP A 28 15.50 -2.47 8.45
N TRP A 29 16.60 -1.74 8.26
CA TRP A 29 16.59 -0.38 7.72
C TRP A 29 17.82 -0.18 6.83
N PRO A 30 17.76 -0.63 5.56
CA PRO A 30 18.85 -0.42 4.62
C PRO A 30 19.05 1.07 4.26
N PRO A 31 20.20 1.43 3.65
CA PRO A 31 20.42 2.75 3.09
C PRO A 31 19.29 3.16 2.13
N THR A 32 18.79 4.37 2.30
CA THR A 32 17.62 4.91 1.58
C THR A 32 17.90 6.33 1.13
N ASP A 33 17.50 6.67 -0.09
CA ASP A 33 17.47 8.05 -0.59
C ASP A 33 16.02 8.49 -0.79
N PHE A 34 15.44 9.09 0.26
CA PHE A 34 14.07 9.62 0.20
C PHE A 34 13.97 10.90 -0.64
N ARG A 35 15.07 11.64 -0.83
CA ARG A 35 15.08 12.88 -1.59
C ARG A 35 14.85 12.56 -3.07
N GLU A 36 15.63 11.65 -3.61
CA GLU A 36 15.50 11.22 -5.00
C GLU A 36 14.27 10.34 -5.22
N ALA A 37 13.88 9.51 -4.25
CA ALA A 37 12.70 8.65 -4.33
C ALA A 37 11.37 9.36 -4.67
N PHE A 38 11.24 10.66 -4.35
CA PHE A 38 9.99 11.41 -4.51
C PHE A 38 10.11 12.67 -5.38
N VAL A 39 11.13 12.74 -6.24
CA VAL A 39 11.17 13.74 -7.31
C VAL A 39 10.13 13.36 -8.38
N LEU A 40 9.10 14.19 -8.54
CA LEU A 40 7.96 13.95 -9.42
C LEU A 40 8.25 14.21 -10.91
N TRP A 41 9.21 15.09 -11.21
CA TRP A 41 9.54 15.48 -12.58
C TRP A 41 11.05 15.64 -12.72
N ARG A 42 11.66 14.89 -13.65
CA ARG A 42 13.11 14.91 -13.91
C ARG A 42 13.50 15.63 -15.21
N GLY A 43 12.54 16.26 -15.89
CA GLY A 43 12.79 16.89 -17.18
C GLY A 43 12.80 15.91 -18.35
N ILE A 44 13.17 16.42 -19.52
CA ILE A 44 13.23 15.70 -20.80
C ILE A 44 14.72 15.40 -21.10
N GLY A 45 15.07 14.18 -21.50
CA GLY A 45 16.46 13.81 -21.84
C GLY A 45 17.28 13.20 -20.70
N VAL A 46 16.63 12.74 -19.63
CA VAL A 46 17.28 11.94 -18.57
C VAL A 46 17.68 10.57 -19.16
N ASP A 47 18.87 10.08 -18.82
CA ASP A 47 19.31 8.73 -19.19
C ASP A 47 18.53 7.68 -18.39
N TYR A 48 18.02 6.67 -19.08
CA TYR A 48 17.19 5.58 -18.55
C TYR A 48 17.95 4.25 -18.46
N GLU A 49 19.19 4.17 -18.98
CA GLU A 49 20.01 2.96 -18.86
C GLU A 49 20.30 2.64 -17.38
N GLY A 50 19.99 1.42 -16.95
CA GLY A 50 20.10 0.99 -15.54
C GLY A 50 18.90 1.35 -14.65
N GLY A 51 17.96 2.16 -15.17
CA GLY A 51 16.77 2.63 -14.46
C GLY A 51 16.93 4.05 -13.90
N VAL A 52 15.85 4.84 -13.95
CA VAL A 52 15.84 6.27 -13.57
C VAL A 52 16.22 6.53 -12.10
N LEU A 53 15.90 5.57 -11.24
CA LEU A 53 16.16 5.62 -9.81
C LEU A 53 17.18 4.55 -9.45
N ASP A 54 18.18 4.97 -8.70
CA ASP A 54 19.16 4.07 -8.10
C ASP A 54 18.49 3.11 -7.09
N GLY A 55 19.25 2.10 -6.67
CA GLY A 55 18.75 1.10 -5.73
C GLY A 55 18.25 1.70 -4.41
N GLN A 56 18.94 2.71 -3.86
CA GLN A 56 18.56 3.29 -2.57
C GLN A 56 17.26 4.09 -2.66
N SER A 57 17.03 4.80 -3.77
CA SER A 57 15.76 5.48 -4.01
C SER A 57 14.59 4.51 -4.14
N ARG A 58 14.76 3.40 -4.88
CA ARG A 58 13.69 2.39 -5.00
C ARG A 58 13.40 1.69 -3.67
N ILE A 59 14.45 1.40 -2.89
CA ILE A 59 14.30 0.89 -1.52
C ILE A 59 13.53 1.91 -0.67
N ALA A 60 13.84 3.20 -0.77
CA ALA A 60 13.13 4.25 -0.05
C ALA A 60 11.64 4.31 -0.42
N ILE A 61 11.28 4.18 -1.69
CA ILE A 61 9.87 4.07 -2.14
C ILE A 61 9.19 2.86 -1.49
N GLN A 62 9.83 1.69 -1.54
CA GLN A 62 9.25 0.46 -1.00
C GLN A 62 9.11 0.51 0.53
N MET A 63 10.09 1.09 1.22
CA MET A 63 10.04 1.32 2.67
C MET A 63 8.94 2.32 3.03
N ALA A 64 8.79 3.42 2.30
CA ALA A 64 7.69 4.38 2.49
C ALA A 64 6.32 3.71 2.33
N HIS A 65 6.15 2.87 1.30
CA HIS A 65 4.93 2.11 1.09
C HIS A 65 4.62 1.16 2.25
N ARG A 66 5.64 0.46 2.79
CA ARG A 66 5.51 -0.44 3.95
C ARG A 66 5.13 0.33 5.22
N ILE A 67 5.79 1.46 5.50
CA ILE A 67 5.52 2.28 6.70
C ILE A 67 4.09 2.82 6.66
N MET A 68 3.67 3.38 5.53
CA MET A 68 2.31 3.87 5.37
C MET A 68 1.26 2.75 5.35
N ALA A 69 1.63 1.54 4.94
CA ALA A 69 0.76 0.37 5.11
C ALA A 69 0.49 0.07 6.59
N VAL A 70 1.51 0.14 7.46
CA VAL A 70 1.34 -0.04 8.91
C VAL A 70 0.45 1.04 9.50
N VAL A 71 0.68 2.31 9.15
CA VAL A 71 -0.16 3.43 9.60
C VAL A 71 -1.62 3.26 9.16
N ALA A 72 -1.84 2.96 7.88
CA ALA A 72 -3.18 2.75 7.33
C ALA A 72 -3.86 1.53 7.95
N PHE A 73 -3.13 0.42 8.14
CA PHE A 73 -3.64 -0.78 8.80
C PHE A 73 -4.11 -0.49 10.22
N SER A 74 -3.28 0.16 11.04
CA SER A 74 -3.63 0.50 12.41
C SER A 74 -4.88 1.39 12.48
N TYR A 75 -4.96 2.40 11.61
CA TYR A 75 -6.11 3.30 11.57
C TYR A 75 -7.40 2.59 11.11
N LEU A 76 -7.33 1.79 10.05
CA LEU A 76 -8.50 1.08 9.52
C LEU A 76 -8.95 -0.05 10.44
N LEU A 77 -8.03 -0.71 11.13
CA LEU A 77 -8.36 -1.70 12.16
C LEU A 77 -9.08 -1.04 13.34
N TRP A 78 -8.57 0.11 13.81
CA TRP A 78 -9.25 0.91 14.83
C TRP A 78 -10.66 1.33 14.36
N LEU A 79 -10.80 1.80 13.12
CA LEU A 79 -12.09 2.16 12.54
C LEU A 79 -13.05 0.97 12.51
N ALA A 80 -12.59 -0.21 12.07
CA ALA A 80 -13.40 -1.42 12.05
C ALA A 80 -13.89 -1.78 13.47
N ILE A 81 -13.01 -1.73 14.48
CA ILE A 81 -13.39 -1.98 15.89
C ILE A 81 -14.41 -0.95 16.40
N ARG A 82 -14.31 0.31 15.99
CA ARG A 82 -15.30 1.35 16.36
C ARG A 82 -16.64 1.09 15.68
N LEU A 83 -16.66 0.71 14.41
CA LEU A 83 -17.87 0.40 13.65
C LEU A 83 -18.61 -0.81 14.20
N MET A 84 -17.91 -1.79 14.77
CA MET A 84 -18.53 -2.94 15.45
C MET A 84 -19.45 -2.54 16.61
N ARG A 85 -19.23 -1.36 17.21
CA ARG A 85 -20.04 -0.84 18.32
C ARG A 85 -21.26 -0.04 17.87
N ILE A 86 -21.43 0.20 16.57
CA ILE A 86 -22.54 0.97 16.01
C ILE A 86 -23.59 0.00 15.46
N PRO A 87 -24.83 -0.01 15.99
CA PRO A 87 -25.92 -0.82 15.47
C PRO A 87 -26.16 -0.56 13.98
N GLY A 88 -26.21 -1.62 13.17
CA GLY A 88 -26.45 -1.54 11.73
C GLY A 88 -25.18 -1.47 10.86
N LEU A 89 -23.99 -1.29 11.46
CA LEU A 89 -22.71 -1.21 10.74
C LEU A 89 -21.78 -2.41 10.96
N GLN A 90 -22.20 -3.42 11.73
CA GLN A 90 -21.35 -4.56 12.08
C GLN A 90 -20.91 -5.36 10.86
N ALA A 91 -21.80 -5.57 9.88
CA ALA A 91 -21.46 -6.24 8.64
C ALA A 91 -20.34 -5.50 7.88
N TRP A 92 -20.45 -4.17 7.78
CA TRP A 92 -19.41 -3.34 7.15
C TRP A 92 -18.10 -3.36 7.91
N ALA A 93 -18.15 -3.39 9.24
CA ALA A 93 -16.97 -3.52 10.08
C ALA A 93 -16.23 -4.86 9.84
N VAL A 94 -16.97 -5.97 9.77
CA VAL A 94 -16.41 -7.30 9.44
C VAL A 94 -15.83 -7.31 8.03
N THR A 95 -16.57 -6.81 7.03
CA THR A 95 -16.09 -6.73 5.64
C THR A 95 -14.81 -5.89 5.53
N LEU A 96 -14.76 -4.72 6.18
CA LEU A 96 -13.57 -3.87 6.22
C LEU A 96 -12.38 -4.61 6.84
N GLY A 97 -12.59 -5.28 7.97
CA GLY A 97 -11.56 -6.06 8.64
C GLY A 97 -11.01 -7.19 7.77
N LEU A 98 -11.89 -8.01 7.19
CA LEU A 98 -11.49 -9.13 6.32
C LEU A 98 -10.70 -8.65 5.10
N LEU A 99 -11.18 -7.63 4.40
CA LEU A 99 -10.48 -7.05 3.25
C LEU A 99 -9.13 -6.44 3.66
N LEU A 100 -9.05 -5.83 4.85
CA LEU A 100 -7.81 -5.23 5.33
C LEU A 100 -6.72 -6.28 5.58
N PHE A 101 -7.06 -7.38 6.26
CA PHE A 101 -6.12 -8.49 6.48
C PHE A 101 -5.73 -9.17 5.17
N ALA A 102 -6.70 -9.40 4.27
CA ALA A 102 -6.42 -9.95 2.95
C ALA A 102 -5.47 -9.04 2.15
N GLN A 103 -5.68 -7.72 2.19
CA GLN A 103 -4.86 -6.74 1.48
C GLN A 103 -3.40 -6.75 1.95
N VAL A 104 -3.17 -6.78 3.27
CA VAL A 104 -1.82 -6.86 3.83
C VAL A 104 -1.17 -8.20 3.48
N GLY A 105 -1.92 -9.31 3.59
CA GLY A 105 -1.44 -10.64 3.20
C GLY A 105 -1.01 -10.70 1.74
N LEU A 106 -1.83 -10.17 0.82
CA LEU A 106 -1.51 -10.08 -0.61
C LEU A 106 -0.29 -9.18 -0.87
N GLY A 107 -0.14 -8.08 -0.12
CA GLY A 107 1.04 -7.20 -0.22
C GLY A 107 2.33 -7.91 0.19
N ILE A 108 2.30 -8.70 1.28
CA ILE A 108 3.42 -9.53 1.72
C ILE A 108 3.71 -10.63 0.69
N ALA A 109 2.68 -11.29 0.17
CA ALA A 109 2.80 -12.34 -0.84
C ALA A 109 3.44 -11.82 -2.13
N ASN A 110 3.11 -10.60 -2.58
CA ASN A 110 3.76 -9.96 -3.72
C ASN A 110 5.28 -9.87 -3.54
N VAL A 111 5.78 -9.58 -2.34
CA VAL A 111 7.23 -9.54 -2.09
C VAL A 111 7.79 -10.97 -1.99
N LYS A 112 7.19 -11.83 -1.16
CA LYS A 112 7.73 -13.17 -0.88
C LYS A 112 7.76 -14.10 -2.10
N LEU A 113 6.81 -13.93 -3.02
CA LEU A 113 6.64 -14.79 -4.19
C LEU A 113 7.28 -14.19 -5.46
N GLY A 114 7.98 -13.05 -5.36
CA GLY A 114 8.61 -12.43 -6.53
C GLY A 114 7.62 -11.80 -7.52
N LEU A 115 6.57 -11.15 -7.00
CA LEU A 115 5.57 -10.38 -7.73
C LEU A 115 4.80 -11.18 -8.82
N PRO A 116 4.19 -12.33 -8.48
CA PRO A 116 3.39 -13.07 -9.46
C PRO A 116 2.16 -12.25 -9.87
N LEU A 117 1.90 -12.20 -11.19
CA LEU A 117 0.88 -11.33 -11.78
C LEU A 117 -0.50 -11.44 -11.12
N HIS A 118 -0.96 -12.66 -10.84
CA HIS A 118 -2.27 -12.87 -10.23
C HIS A 118 -2.37 -12.30 -8.80
N VAL A 119 -1.29 -12.36 -8.00
CA VAL A 119 -1.28 -11.76 -6.66
C VAL A 119 -1.22 -10.24 -6.75
N ALA A 120 -0.46 -9.69 -7.71
CA ALA A 120 -0.41 -8.25 -7.94
C ALA A 120 -1.79 -7.70 -8.35
N VAL A 121 -2.48 -8.40 -9.26
CA VAL A 121 -3.84 -8.06 -9.68
C VAL A 121 -4.83 -8.14 -8.50
N LEU A 122 -4.78 -9.23 -7.72
CA LEU A 122 -5.64 -9.38 -6.53
C LEU A 122 -5.37 -8.29 -5.49
N HIS A 123 -4.12 -7.89 -5.30
CA HIS A 123 -3.76 -6.80 -4.40
C HIS A 123 -4.34 -5.46 -4.86
N ASN A 124 -4.34 -5.18 -6.16
CA ASN A 124 -4.95 -3.97 -6.71
C ASN A 124 -6.48 -4.00 -6.59
N ALA A 125 -7.10 -5.14 -6.90
CA ALA A 125 -8.54 -5.34 -6.74
C ALA A 125 -8.97 -5.19 -5.27
N GLY A 126 -8.21 -5.75 -4.33
CA GLY A 126 -8.44 -5.61 -2.90
C GLY A 126 -8.35 -4.15 -2.42
N ALA A 127 -7.40 -3.37 -2.94
CA ALA A 127 -7.31 -1.94 -2.65
C ALA A 127 -8.54 -1.16 -3.16
N ALA A 128 -9.03 -1.49 -4.36
CA ALA A 128 -10.24 -0.89 -4.91
C ALA A 128 -11.49 -1.26 -4.10
N LEU A 129 -11.62 -2.52 -3.66
CA LEU A 129 -12.72 -2.96 -2.80
C LEU A 129 -12.68 -2.28 -1.42
N LEU A 130 -11.50 -2.12 -0.82
CA LEU A 130 -11.34 -1.36 0.42
C LEU A 130 -11.77 0.09 0.24
N LEU A 131 -11.37 0.74 -0.86
CA LEU A 131 -11.80 2.10 -1.17
C LEU A 131 -13.33 2.18 -1.31
N PHE A 132 -13.95 1.25 -2.04
CA PHE A 132 -15.40 1.18 -2.20
C PHE A 132 -16.14 1.04 -0.86
N VAL A 133 -15.64 0.17 0.03
CA VAL A 133 -16.17 0.03 1.40
C VAL A 133 -16.08 1.34 2.18
N LEU A 134 -14.95 2.04 2.12
CA LEU A 134 -14.77 3.32 2.81
C LEU A 134 -15.71 4.40 2.27
N VAL A 135 -15.87 4.51 0.95
CA VAL A 135 -16.81 5.47 0.34
C VAL A 135 -18.25 5.13 0.73
N SER A 136 -18.62 3.85 0.74
CA SER A 136 -19.94 3.38 1.17
C SER A 136 -20.21 3.69 2.64
N LEU A 137 -19.20 3.57 3.51
CA LEU A 137 -19.28 3.93 4.92
C LEU A 137 -19.46 5.43 5.11
N ILE A 138 -18.76 6.27 4.33
CA ILE A 138 -18.95 7.73 4.37
C ILE A 138 -20.41 8.09 4.04
N ALA A 139 -20.97 7.49 2.99
CA ALA A 139 -22.36 7.74 2.59
C ALA A 139 -23.39 7.31 3.64
N ARG A 140 -23.09 6.26 4.43
CA ARG A 140 -23.99 5.77 5.49
C ARG A 140 -23.86 6.51 6.82
N VAL A 141 -22.69 7.06 7.11
CA VAL A 141 -22.41 7.74 8.38
C VAL A 141 -22.69 9.24 8.30
N ARG A 142 -22.70 9.83 7.10
CA ARG A 142 -23.17 11.20 6.91
C ARG A 142 -24.68 11.26 7.16
N ALA A 143 -25.10 12.20 8.00
CA ALA A 143 -26.51 12.58 8.09
C ALA A 143 -26.95 13.17 6.74
N PRO A 144 -28.21 12.95 6.30
CA PRO A 144 -28.74 13.65 5.13
C PRO A 144 -28.66 15.16 5.38
N GLU A 145 -28.09 15.91 4.43
CA GLU A 145 -28.13 17.38 4.48
C GLU A 145 -29.60 17.81 4.42
N ALA A 146 -30.01 18.61 5.40
CA ALA A 146 -31.38 19.09 5.60
C ALA A 146 -31.72 20.28 4.69
#